data_AF-A0A963B7A3-F1
#
_entry.id   AF-A0A963B7A3-F1
#
_cell.length_a   1.000
_cell.length_b   1.000
_cell.length_c   1.000
_cell.angle_alpha   90.00
_cell.angle_beta   90.00
_cell.angle_gamma   90.00
#
_symmetry.space_group_name_H-M   'P 1'
#
loop_
_entity.id
_entity.type
_entity.pdbx_description
1 polymer ?
#
loop_
_entity_poly.entity_id
_entity_poly.type
_entity_poly.pdbx_seq_one_letter_code
_entity_poly.pdbx_strand_id
1 'polypeptide(L)'
;MDEIPASRHLWMFATGTGLGPYISILKTAEVWERFEKILLIHGAPIVKELAYADQIETWQQSNPDQFWFTSCITREKNPAGLHGRVT
;
A
#
# COMPACT_ATOMS: atom_id res chain seq x y z
N MET A 1 11.75 -15.26 4.50
CA MET A 1 11.86 -13.78 4.59
C MET A 1 13.33 -13.34 4.72
N ASP A 2 14.28 -14.29 4.61
CA ASP A 2 15.73 -14.09 4.76
C ASP A 2 16.44 -13.43 3.56
N GLU A 3 15.78 -13.35 2.40
CA GLU A 3 16.35 -12.76 1.17
C GLU A 3 16.19 -11.23 1.10
N ILE A 4 15.57 -10.61 2.10
CA ILE A 4 15.36 -9.16 2.14
C ILE A 4 16.51 -8.55 2.97
N PRO A 5 17.30 -7.62 2.40
CA PRO A 5 18.33 -6.91 3.15
C PRO A 5 17.78 -6.26 4.43
N ALA A 6 18.66 -5.97 5.39
CA ALA A 6 18.29 -5.14 6.51
C ALA A 6 17.92 -3.74 6.02
N SER A 7 16.63 -3.48 5.81
CA SER A 7 16.09 -2.17 5.48
C SER A 7 15.13 -1.72 6.58
N ARG A 8 15.16 -0.42 6.86
CA ARG A 8 14.22 0.21 7.82
C ARG A 8 12.86 0.47 7.20
N HIS A 9 12.81 0.59 5.86
CA HIS A 9 11.61 0.94 5.13
C HIS A 9 11.23 -0.15 4.13
N LEU A 10 9.93 -0.44 4.06
CA LEU A 10 9.33 -1.32 3.07
C LEU A 10 8.48 -0.49 2.10
N TRP A 11 8.80 -0.58 0.81
CA TRP A 11 8.01 0.04 -0.26
C TRP A 11 7.33 -1.04 -1.08
N MET A 12 6.02 -0.88 -1.28
CA MET A 12 5.18 -1.83 -2.02
C MET A 12 4.44 -1.08 -3.11
N PHE A 13 4.61 -1.53 -4.35
CA PHE A 13 3.96 -0.95 -5.52
C PHE A 13 3.08 -2.02 -6.16
N ALA A 14 1.78 -1.75 -6.25
CA ALA A 14 0.79 -2.62 -6.88
C ALA A 14 0.00 -1.87 -7.93
N THR A 15 -0.44 -2.57 -8.96
CA THR A 15 -1.46 -2.09 -9.91
C THR A 15 -2.54 -3.14 -10.08
N GLY A 16 -3.82 -2.73 -10.06
CA GLY A 16 -4.95 -3.65 -10.21
C GLY A 16 -4.94 -4.76 -9.15
N THR A 17 -5.04 -6.02 -9.58
CA THR A 17 -5.07 -7.20 -8.70
C THR A 17 -3.71 -7.58 -8.10
N GLY A 18 -2.62 -6.94 -8.53
CA GLY A 18 -1.27 -7.13 -7.98
C GLY A 18 -1.11 -6.73 -6.52
N LEU A 19 -2.18 -6.23 -5.89
CA LEU A 19 -2.25 -5.87 -4.48
C LEU A 19 -2.27 -7.09 -3.54
N GLY A 20 -2.78 -8.23 -3.99
CA GLY A 20 -3.03 -9.43 -3.16
C GLY A 20 -1.83 -9.91 -2.32
N PRO A 21 -0.62 -10.05 -2.88
CA PRO A 21 0.57 -10.43 -2.12
C PRO A 21 0.88 -9.47 -0.97
N TYR A 22 0.75 -8.16 -1.19
CA TYR A 22 1.00 -7.16 -0.15
C TYR A 22 -0.05 -7.18 0.95
N ILE A 23 -1.32 -7.44 0.62
CA ILE A 23 -2.36 -7.68 1.62
C ILE A 23 -2.01 -8.90 2.48
N SER A 24 -1.50 -9.98 1.88
CA SER A 24 -1.07 -11.15 2.63
C SER A 24 0.09 -10.84 3.58
N ILE A 25 1.05 -10.02 3.13
CA ILE A 25 2.20 -9.59 3.96
C ILE A 25 1.71 -8.71 5.12
N LEU A 26 0.86 -7.71 4.85
CA LEU A 26 0.34 -6.77 5.87
C LEU A 26 -0.56 -7.42 6.92
N LYS A 27 -1.08 -8.62 6.65
CA LYS A 27 -1.82 -9.43 7.64
C LYS A 27 -0.92 -10.13 8.67
N THR A 28 0.39 -10.19 8.45
CA THR A 28 1.33 -10.82 9.39
C THR A 28 1.89 -9.81 10.38
N ALA A 29 2.13 -10.21 11.62
CA ALA A 29 2.76 -9.32 12.63
C ALA A 29 4.21 -8.98 12.27
N GLU A 30 4.94 -9.92 11.65
CA GLU A 30 6.36 -9.81 11.34
C GLU A 30 6.70 -8.54 10.54
N VAL A 31 5.86 -8.14 9.59
CA VAL A 31 6.14 -6.92 8.79
C VAL A 31 6.10 -5.65 9.63
N TRP A 32 5.20 -5.58 10.61
CA TRP A 32 5.03 -4.43 11.49
C TRP A 32 6.14 -4.36 12.55
N GLU A 33 6.71 -5.49 12.94
CA GLU A 33 7.86 -5.54 13.85
C GLU A 33 9.18 -5.23 13.14
N ARG A 34 9.30 -5.67 11.87
CA ARG A 34 10.55 -5.59 11.11
C ARG A 34 10.84 -4.20 10.54
N PHE A 35 9.82 -3.48 10.07
CA PHE A 35 10.00 -2.23 9.33
C PHE A 35 9.49 -1.02 10.12
N GLU A 36 10.30 0.02 10.21
CA GLU A 36 9.90 1.26 10.87
C GLU A 36 8.89 2.06 10.05
N LYS A 37 9.00 1.99 8.72
CA LYS A 37 8.07 2.65 7.79
C LYS A 37 7.64 1.69 6.69
N ILE A 38 6.35 1.68 6.39
CA ILE A 38 5.73 0.85 5.36
C ILE A 38 4.92 1.76 4.45
N LEU A 39 5.25 1.75 3.16
CA LEU A 39 4.59 2.54 2.14
C LEU A 39 3.95 1.64 1.10
N LEU A 40 2.64 1.81 0.90
CA LEU A 40 1.86 1.10 -0.11
C LEU A 40 1.33 2.07 -1.15
N ILE A 41 1.67 1.83 -2.41
CA ILE A 41 1.15 2.56 -3.55
C ILE A 41 0.31 1.60 -4.39
N HIS A 42 -0.98 1.92 -4.57
CA HIS A 42 -1.89 1.10 -5.38
C HIS A 42 -2.46 1.88 -6.57
N GLY A 43 -2.11 1.44 -7.76
CA GLY A 43 -2.61 1.98 -9.01
C GLY A 43 -3.91 1.32 -9.48
N ALA A 44 -4.91 2.12 -9.84
CA ALA A 44 -6.16 1.64 -10.43
C ALA A 44 -6.69 2.59 -11.54
N PRO A 45 -7.56 2.11 -12.44
CA PRO A 45 -8.25 2.96 -13.40
C PRO A 45 -9.12 4.03 -12.74
N ILE A 46 -9.92 3.65 -11.76
CA ILE A 46 -10.88 4.50 -11.02
C ILE A 46 -10.85 4.16 -9.52
N VAL A 47 -11.30 5.07 -8.67
CA VAL A 47 -11.30 4.92 -7.20
C VAL A 47 -12.12 3.70 -6.76
N LYS A 48 -13.25 3.42 -7.42
CA LYS A 48 -14.09 2.25 -7.12
C LYS A 48 -13.40 0.89 -7.35
N GLU A 49 -12.29 0.87 -8.10
CA GLU A 49 -11.50 -0.34 -8.34
C GLU A 49 -10.34 -0.51 -7.35
N LEU A 50 -10.21 0.39 -6.35
CA LEU A 50 -9.31 0.21 -5.22
C LEU A 50 -9.86 -0.87 -4.29
N ALA A 51 -9.44 -2.11 -4.52
CA ALA A 51 -9.75 -3.22 -3.62
C ALA A 51 -9.12 -3.01 -2.23
N TYR A 52 -9.78 -3.55 -1.20
CA TYR A 52 -9.30 -3.52 0.19
C TYR A 52 -9.17 -2.13 0.83
N ALA A 53 -9.85 -1.11 0.30
CA ALA A 53 -9.80 0.26 0.83
C ALA A 53 -10.08 0.33 2.35
N ASP A 54 -11.17 -0.27 2.84
CA ASP A 54 -11.55 -0.26 4.26
C ASP A 54 -10.47 -0.90 5.16
N GLN A 55 -9.87 -2.00 4.69
CA GLN A 55 -8.83 -2.70 5.42
C GLN A 55 -7.53 -1.88 5.48
N ILE A 56 -7.16 -1.24 4.37
CA ILE A 56 -6.02 -0.35 4.29
C ILE A 56 -6.22 0.85 5.22
N GLU A 57 -7.41 1.45 5.21
CA GLU A 57 -7.75 2.56 6.10
C GLU A 57 -7.65 2.14 7.57
N THR A 58 -8.14 0.95 7.93
CA THR A 58 -8.02 0.40 9.28
C THR A 58 -6.55 0.30 9.71
N TRP A 59 -5.66 -0.17 8.83
CA TRP A 59 -4.23 -0.23 9.12
C TRP A 59 -3.59 1.15 9.25
N GLN A 60 -4.01 2.13 8.43
CA GLN A 60 -3.51 3.51 8.54
C GLN A 60 -3.91 4.16 9.86
N GLN A 61 -5.16 3.96 10.29
CA GLN A 61 -5.64 4.47 11.58
C GLN A 61 -4.95 3.80 12.76
N SER A 62 -4.66 2.51 12.65
CA SER A 62 -3.99 1.74 13.72
C SER A 62 -2.48 2.02 13.80
N ASN A 63 -1.85 2.40 12.68
CA ASN A 63 -0.40 2.59 12.58
C ASN A 63 -0.06 3.93 11.87
N PRO A 64 -0.54 5.09 12.37
CA PRO A 64 -0.47 6.36 11.65
C PRO A 64 0.98 6.85 11.42
N ASP A 65 1.89 6.50 12.33
CA ASP A 65 3.30 6.87 12.25
C ASP A 65 4.18 5.80 11.59
N GLN A 66 3.60 4.72 11.05
CA GLN A 66 4.34 3.61 10.44
C GLN A 66 3.80 3.20 9.08
N PHE A 67 2.51 3.43 8.78
CA PHE A 67 1.89 3.02 7.52
C PHE A 67 1.38 4.20 6.70
N TRP A 68 1.89 4.34 5.48
CA TRP A 68 1.37 5.29 4.50
C TRP A 68 0.80 4.55 3.30
N PHE A 69 -0.38 5.00 2.89
CA PHE A 69 -1.01 4.56 1.66
C PHE A 69 -1.26 5.76 0.75
N THR A 70 -1.02 5.56 -0.54
CA THR A 70 -1.52 6.48 -1.56
C THR A 70 -2.00 5.71 -2.78
N SER A 71 -3.10 6.15 -3.37
CA SER A 71 -3.65 5.60 -4.59
C SER A 71 -3.13 6.36 -5.81
N CYS A 72 -2.96 5.67 -6.93
CA CYS A 72 -2.59 6.27 -8.22
C CYS A 72 -3.67 5.97 -9.24
N ILE A 73 -4.50 6.97 -9.56
CA ILE A 73 -5.69 6.80 -10.40
C ILE A 73 -5.45 7.38 -11.79
N THR A 74 -5.76 6.61 -12.83
CA THR A 74 -5.43 7.00 -14.22
C THR A 74 -6.58 7.58 -15.03
N ARG A 75 -7.84 7.23 -14.73
CA ARG A 75 -9.00 7.59 -15.59
C ARG A 75 -9.97 8.58 -14.97
N GLU A 76 -9.74 9.03 -13.75
CA GLU A 76 -10.54 10.07 -13.10
C GLU A 76 -9.73 10.93 -12.13
N LYS A 77 -10.30 12.06 -11.71
CA LYS A 77 -9.70 12.92 -10.69
C LYS A 77 -9.67 12.18 -9.36
N ASN A 78 -8.51 12.16 -8.72
CA ASN A 78 -8.32 11.55 -7.42
C ASN A 78 -7.80 12.58 -6.42
N PRO A 79 -8.68 13.33 -5.74
CA PRO A 79 -8.26 14.33 -4.77
C PRO A 79 -7.59 13.72 -3.53
N ALA A 80 -7.78 12.42 -3.28
CA ALA A 80 -7.21 11.70 -2.14
C ALA A 80 -5.86 11.02 -2.45
N GLY A 81 -5.31 11.20 -3.66
CA GLY A 81 -4.07 10.54 -4.06
C GLY A 81 -3.47 11.13 -5.33
N LEU A 82 -2.66 10.32 -6.01
CA LEU A 82 -1.98 10.69 -7.23
C LEU A 82 -2.89 10.47 -8.45
N HIS A 83 -2.74 11.33 -9.46
CA HIS A 83 -3.31 11.14 -10.78
C HIS A 83 -2.20 10.87 -11.79
N GLY A 84 -2.24 9.72 -12.47
CA GLY A 84 -1.18 9.31 -13.40
C GLY A 84 -0.86 7.83 -13.32
N ARG A 85 0.30 7.42 -13.85
CA ARG A 85 0.81 6.04 -13.77
C ARG A 85 2.07 6.00 -12.92
N VAL A 86 2.24 4.91 -12.19
CA VAL A 86 3.51 4.56 -11.55
C VAL A 86 4.34 3.83 -12.60
N THR A 87 5.27 4.53 -13.26
CA THR A 87 6.19 4.01 -14.30
C THR A 87 7.55 4.64 -14.16
#